data_AF-A0A8S9Z832-F1
#
_entry.id   AF-A0A8S9Z832-F1
#
_cell.length_a   1.000
_cell.length_b   1.000
_cell.length_c   1.000
_cell.angle_alpha   90.00
_cell.angle_beta   90.00
_cell.angle_gamma   90.00
#
_symmetry.space_group_name_H-M   'P 1'
#
loop_
_entity.id
_entity.type
_entity.pdbx_description
1 polymer ?
#
loop_
_entity_poly.entity_id
_entity_poly.type
_entity_poly.pdbx_seq_one_letter_code
_entity_poly.pdbx_strand_id
1 'polypeptide(L)'
;MPLKMEVKEKQKVWFREARHIEEIKGALLESLKNKDDWRKIRERMKTVSVALVLCLNVGVDPPDIKKPLRCARKEAWVDPSTSNPQRSSQKIVQSLQKIYEKLQPRARYKSAIDPTVDCVRKLCMSMRRNAKDERVLFHFNGHGVPKPSDAGEIWVFDKNITQYIPLSLYDLQSWMGVPSVYLWDCNSAGTIVRMFMQFADDHSIRFEFK
;
A
#
# COMPACT_ATOMS: atom_id res chain seq x y z
N MET A 1 -43.43 19.48 47.82
CA MET A 1 -42.46 18.56 48.47
C MET A 1 -42.40 17.30 47.64
N PRO A 2 -41.24 16.88 47.08
CA PRO A 2 -41.15 15.63 46.35
C PRO A 2 -41.08 14.44 47.32
N LEU A 3 -41.88 13.40 47.05
CA LEU A 3 -41.86 12.13 47.78
C LEU A 3 -40.46 11.49 47.70
N LYS A 4 -39.88 11.14 48.86
CA LYS A 4 -38.66 10.36 48.94
C LYS A 4 -38.94 8.95 48.42
N MET A 5 -38.30 8.57 47.31
CA MET A 5 -38.25 7.18 46.88
C MET A 5 -37.36 6.38 47.84
N GLU A 6 -37.94 5.41 48.55
CA GLU A 6 -37.18 4.43 49.34
C GLU A 6 -36.35 3.56 48.39
N VAL A 7 -35.04 3.77 48.40
CA VAL A 7 -34.09 2.86 47.77
C VAL A 7 -34.00 1.61 48.65
N LYS A 8 -34.68 0.53 48.27
CA LYS A 8 -34.51 -0.78 48.91
C LYS A 8 -33.07 -1.24 48.70
N GLU A 9 -32.27 -1.26 49.77
CA GLU A 9 -30.95 -1.89 49.76
C GLU A 9 -31.10 -3.35 49.33
N LYS A 10 -30.45 -3.74 48.23
CA LYS A 10 -30.42 -5.13 47.79
C LYS A 10 -29.68 -5.94 48.86
N GLN A 11 -30.40 -6.81 49.57
CA GLN A 11 -29.85 -7.70 50.57
C GLN A 11 -28.68 -8.49 49.98
N LYS A 12 -27.50 -8.42 50.62
CA LYS A 12 -26.32 -9.18 50.20
C LYS A 12 -26.61 -10.67 50.34
N VAL A 13 -26.62 -11.36 49.20
CA VAL A 13 -26.81 -12.82 49.12
C VAL A 13 -25.50 -13.49 48.75
N TRP A 14 -25.15 -14.54 49.49
CA TRP A 14 -23.95 -15.34 49.30
C TRP A 14 -24.29 -16.63 48.57
N PHE A 15 -23.33 -17.18 47.82
CA PHE A 15 -23.44 -18.47 47.13
C PHE A 15 -24.63 -18.59 46.15
N ARG A 16 -25.04 -17.46 45.54
CA ARG A 16 -26.11 -17.42 44.54
C ARG A 16 -25.67 -17.09 43.12
N GLU A 17 -24.36 -17.02 42.88
CA GLU A 17 -23.84 -16.86 41.52
C GLU A 17 -24.01 -18.16 40.73
N ALA A 18 -24.03 -18.08 39.40
CA ALA A 18 -24.18 -19.22 38.49
C ALA A 18 -23.30 -20.42 38.88
N ARG A 19 -22.03 -20.18 39.27
CA ARG A 19 -21.09 -21.23 39.70
C ARG A 19 -21.52 -22.03 40.94
N HIS A 20 -22.48 -21.54 41.73
CA HIS A 20 -22.95 -22.17 42.97
C HIS A 20 -24.35 -22.81 42.80
N ILE A 21 -25.14 -22.33 41.84
CA ILE A 21 -26.52 -22.79 41.61
C ILE A 21 -26.58 -23.75 40.43
N GLU A 22 -25.84 -23.45 39.36
CA GLU A 22 -25.86 -24.24 38.13
C GLU A 22 -24.93 -25.45 38.24
N GLU A 23 -25.31 -26.53 37.58
CA GLU A 23 -24.47 -27.71 37.45
C GLU A 23 -23.22 -27.37 36.64
N ILE A 24 -22.03 -27.57 37.21
CA ILE A 24 -20.75 -27.25 36.56
C ILE A 24 -20.51 -28.24 35.41
N LYS A 25 -20.83 -27.81 34.18
CA LYS A 25 -20.57 -28.57 32.96
C LYS A 25 -19.29 -28.09 32.30
N GLY A 26 -18.50 -29.04 31.78
CA GLY A 26 -17.38 -28.71 30.90
C GLY A 26 -17.87 -27.99 29.64
N ALA A 27 -17.04 -27.11 29.07
CA ALA A 27 -17.38 -26.42 27.83
C ALA A 27 -17.68 -27.46 26.73
N LEU A 28 -18.84 -27.34 26.09
CA LEU A 28 -19.25 -28.19 24.97
C LEU A 28 -18.24 -28.06 23.82
N LEU A 29 -17.87 -29.17 23.18
CA LEU A 29 -16.93 -29.19 22.05
C LEU A 29 -17.34 -28.21 20.93
N GLU A 30 -18.64 -27.99 20.75
CA GLU A 30 -19.22 -27.03 19.80
C GLU A 30 -18.89 -25.57 20.13
N SER A 31 -18.84 -25.20 21.41
CA SER A 31 -18.35 -23.88 21.85
C SER A 31 -16.83 -23.71 21.69
N LEU A 32 -16.10 -24.82 21.50
CA LEU A 32 -14.66 -24.86 21.25
C LEU A 32 -14.32 -24.93 19.75
N LYS A 33 -15.28 -25.29 18.86
CA LYS A 33 -15.07 -25.35 17.40
C LYS A 33 -14.58 -24.01 16.81
N ASN A 34 -14.95 -22.89 17.42
CA ASN A 34 -14.52 -21.55 16.99
C ASN A 34 -13.19 -21.10 17.62
N LYS A 35 -12.52 -21.90 18.47
CA LYS A 35 -11.24 -21.54 19.10
C LYS A 35 -10.01 -21.89 18.26
N ASP A 36 -10.14 -22.73 17.23
CA ASP A 36 -9.05 -23.10 16.32
C ASP A 36 -8.85 -22.12 15.14
N ASP A 37 -9.43 -20.92 15.25
CA ASP A 37 -9.34 -19.87 14.24
C ASP A 37 -7.92 -19.31 14.03
N TRP A 38 -7.01 -19.51 14.99
CA TRP A 38 -5.63 -19.03 14.91
C TRP A 38 -4.82 -19.68 13.77
N ARG A 39 -5.27 -20.83 13.23
CA ARG A 39 -4.65 -21.53 12.09
C ARG A 39 -5.30 -21.22 10.72
N LYS A 40 -6.29 -20.31 10.65
CA LYS A 40 -6.96 -19.97 9.37
C LYS A 40 -6.04 -19.29 8.34
N ILE A 41 -4.86 -18.80 8.75
CA ILE A 41 -3.78 -18.45 7.80
C ILE A 41 -3.10 -19.76 7.36
N ARG A 42 -3.77 -20.53 6.49
CA ARG A 42 -3.24 -21.79 5.93
C ARG A 42 -2.10 -21.54 4.94
N GLU A 43 -2.16 -20.43 4.21
CA GLU A 43 -1.16 -20.09 3.20
C GLU A 43 -0.31 -18.91 3.65
N ARG A 44 0.98 -19.19 3.85
CA ARG A 44 1.97 -18.15 4.15
C ARG A 44 2.37 -17.46 2.85
N MET A 45 1.60 -16.46 2.45
CA MET A 45 1.88 -15.61 1.30
C MET A 45 3.24 -14.90 1.45
N LYS A 46 4.02 -14.83 0.37
CA LYS A 46 5.31 -14.14 0.35
C LYS A 46 5.32 -13.04 -0.71
N THR A 47 6.00 -11.95 -0.40
CA THR A 47 6.36 -10.95 -1.40
C THR A 47 7.63 -11.41 -2.11
N VAL A 48 7.51 -11.87 -3.35
CA VAL A 48 8.64 -12.43 -4.12
C VAL A 48 9.26 -11.44 -5.10
N SER A 49 8.52 -10.38 -5.47
CA SER A 49 8.95 -9.38 -6.44
C SER A 49 8.64 -7.97 -5.94
N VAL A 50 9.57 -7.04 -6.18
CA VAL A 50 9.47 -5.63 -5.80
C VAL A 50 9.79 -4.75 -7.00
N ALA A 51 8.82 -3.96 -7.44
CA ALA A 51 8.96 -2.94 -8.47
C ALA A 51 9.15 -1.57 -7.81
N LEU A 52 10.29 -0.92 -8.06
CA LEU A 52 10.59 0.43 -7.58
C LEU A 52 10.47 1.41 -8.75
N VAL A 53 9.39 2.18 -8.79
CA VAL A 53 9.13 3.20 -9.81
C VAL A 53 9.35 4.57 -9.18
N LEU A 54 10.37 5.29 -9.64
CA LEU A 54 10.70 6.61 -9.12
C LEU A 54 10.60 7.64 -10.24
N CYS A 55 9.73 8.62 -10.05
CA CYS A 55 9.51 9.76 -10.93
C CYS A 55 9.94 11.02 -10.18
N LEU A 56 11.23 11.35 -10.27
CA LEU A 56 11.88 12.37 -9.45
C LEU A 56 12.33 13.61 -10.24
N ASN A 57 12.66 13.46 -11.53
CA ASN A 57 13.17 14.53 -12.40
C ASN A 57 14.11 15.50 -11.66
N VAL A 58 15.18 14.93 -11.08
CA VAL A 58 16.01 15.63 -10.10
C VAL A 58 16.49 16.99 -10.62
N GLY A 59 16.16 18.05 -9.88
CA GLY A 59 16.54 19.43 -10.21
C GLY A 59 15.45 20.22 -10.94
N VAL A 60 14.34 19.59 -11.32
CA VAL A 60 13.18 20.24 -11.92
C VAL A 60 11.96 19.98 -11.04
N ASP A 61 11.37 21.03 -10.51
CA ASP A 61 10.15 20.91 -9.71
C ASP A 61 8.91 20.85 -10.61
N PRO A 62 7.90 20.03 -10.28
CA PRO A 62 6.66 19.98 -11.03
C PRO A 62 5.85 21.27 -10.84
N PRO A 63 5.02 21.66 -11.84
CA PRO A 63 4.41 22.99 -11.91
C PRO A 63 3.37 23.28 -10.80
N ASP A 64 2.82 22.26 -10.18
CA ASP A 64 1.79 22.33 -9.15
C ASP A 64 2.36 22.49 -7.72
N ILE A 65 3.67 22.30 -7.54
CA ILE A 65 4.32 22.33 -6.23
C ILE A 65 5.30 23.50 -6.16
N LYS A 66 4.93 24.54 -5.41
CA LYS A 66 5.85 25.64 -5.08
C LYS A 66 6.68 25.26 -3.86
N LYS A 67 7.93 24.89 -4.05
CA LYS A 67 8.83 24.58 -2.94
C LYS A 67 9.29 25.88 -2.24
N PRO A 68 9.27 25.92 -0.89
CA PRO A 68 9.88 27.02 -0.16
C PRO A 68 11.40 27.04 -0.35
N LEU A 69 12.04 28.19 -0.10
CA LEU A 69 13.50 28.37 -0.22
C LEU A 69 14.27 27.29 0.56
N ARG A 70 13.79 26.95 1.75
CA ARG A 70 14.27 25.83 2.56
C ARG A 70 13.22 24.72 2.51
N CYS A 71 13.53 23.63 1.83
CA CYS A 71 12.67 22.46 1.70
C CYS A 71 13.44 21.19 2.09
N ALA A 72 12.72 20.15 2.49
CA ALA A 72 13.28 18.81 2.62
C ALA A 72 13.67 18.30 1.22
N ARG A 73 14.91 17.82 1.07
CA ARG A 73 15.46 17.41 -0.24
C ARG A 73 15.99 15.98 -0.28
N LYS A 74 16.26 15.37 0.89
CA LYS A 74 16.86 14.04 0.92
C LYS A 74 15.83 13.00 0.49
N GLU A 75 16.22 12.18 -0.47
CA GLU A 75 15.43 11.06 -0.98
C GLU A 75 16.17 9.76 -0.66
N ALA A 76 15.52 8.83 0.04
CA ALA A 76 16.15 7.60 0.53
C ALA A 76 17.50 7.83 1.24
N TRP A 77 17.57 8.89 2.06
CA TRP A 77 18.78 9.35 2.77
C TRP A 77 19.92 9.90 1.89
N VAL A 78 19.69 10.05 0.59
CA VAL A 78 20.63 10.63 -0.37
C VAL A 78 20.24 12.07 -0.66
N ASP A 79 21.22 12.98 -0.62
CA ASP A 79 21.01 14.36 -1.06
C ASP A 79 21.19 14.45 -2.59
N PRO A 80 20.12 14.76 -3.35
CA PRO A 80 20.16 14.81 -4.80
C PRO A 80 21.06 15.92 -5.36
N SER A 81 21.39 16.95 -4.56
CA SER A 81 22.21 18.09 -4.99
C SER A 81 23.71 17.78 -5.07
N THR A 82 24.15 16.64 -4.52
CA THR A 82 25.58 16.30 -4.40
C THR A 82 26.22 15.78 -5.68
N SER A 83 25.43 15.38 -6.68
CA SER A 83 25.92 14.89 -7.97
C SER A 83 24.99 15.31 -9.11
N ASN A 84 25.40 15.05 -10.35
CA ASN A 84 24.52 15.28 -11.50
C ASN A 84 23.18 14.51 -11.33
N PRO A 85 22.07 15.05 -11.87
CA PRO A 85 20.73 14.48 -11.70
C PRO A 85 20.64 12.98 -11.97
N GLN A 86 21.22 12.51 -13.07
CA GLN A 86 21.18 11.10 -13.47
C GLN A 86 21.87 10.19 -12.46
N ARG A 87 23.06 10.56 -11.99
CA ARG A 87 23.82 9.81 -10.97
C ARG A 87 23.14 9.89 -9.60
N SER A 88 22.55 11.03 -9.27
CA SER A 88 21.77 11.22 -8.05
C SER A 88 20.55 10.28 -8.02
N SER A 89 19.76 10.24 -9.10
CA SER A 89 18.60 9.31 -9.20
C SER A 89 19.02 7.85 -9.06
N GLN A 90 20.14 7.45 -9.68
CA GLN A 90 20.67 6.10 -9.53
C GLN A 90 21.06 5.76 -8.08
N LYS A 91 21.73 6.68 -7.38
CA LYS A 91 22.08 6.50 -5.96
C LYS A 91 20.84 6.39 -5.08
N ILE A 92 19.83 7.21 -5.33
CA ILE A 92 18.55 7.18 -4.57
C ILE A 92 17.90 5.81 -4.71
N VAL A 93 17.77 5.30 -5.94
CA VAL A 93 17.20 3.97 -6.19
C VAL A 93 18.01 2.85 -5.53
N GLN A 94 19.34 2.90 -5.63
CA GLN A 94 20.21 1.91 -4.97
C GLN A 94 20.07 1.94 -3.45
N SER A 95 19.96 3.14 -2.86
CA SER A 95 19.73 3.30 -1.42
C SER A 95 18.35 2.74 -1.02
N LEU A 96 17.31 3.08 -1.77
CA LEU A 96 15.94 2.59 -1.54
C LEU A 96 15.87 1.06 -1.66
N GLN A 97 16.50 0.48 -2.68
CA GLN A 97 16.57 -0.96 -2.85
C GLN A 97 17.24 -1.63 -1.65
N LYS A 98 18.37 -1.09 -1.17
CA LYS A 98 19.05 -1.61 0.03
C LYS A 98 18.18 -1.55 1.29
N ILE A 99 17.32 -0.55 1.42
CA ILE A 99 16.35 -0.46 2.54
C ILE A 99 15.37 -1.63 2.47
N TYR A 100 14.80 -1.92 1.31
CA TYR A 100 13.89 -3.06 1.14
C TYR A 100 14.60 -4.41 1.27
N GLU A 101 15.82 -4.55 0.74
CA GLU A 101 16.61 -5.78 0.83
C GLU A 101 16.88 -6.18 2.29
N LYS A 102 17.03 -5.21 3.20
CA LYS A 102 17.13 -5.49 4.64
C LYS A 102 15.85 -6.11 5.21
N LEU A 103 14.68 -5.74 4.68
CA LEU A 103 13.38 -6.26 5.12
C LEU A 103 13.03 -7.60 4.44
N GLN A 104 13.35 -7.74 3.14
CA GLN A 104 13.08 -8.94 2.36
C GLN A 104 14.25 -9.23 1.38
N PRO A 105 15.30 -9.94 1.82
CA PRO A 105 16.51 -10.12 1.02
C PRO A 105 16.34 -11.08 -0.16
N ARG A 106 15.33 -11.96 -0.14
CA ARG A 106 15.13 -13.00 -1.18
C ARG A 106 14.19 -12.58 -2.31
N ALA A 107 13.62 -11.38 -2.25
CA ALA A 107 12.77 -10.88 -3.32
C ALA A 107 13.59 -10.44 -4.54
N ARG A 108 12.95 -10.47 -5.71
CA ARG A 108 13.52 -9.93 -6.95
C ARG A 108 13.20 -8.45 -7.05
N TYR A 109 14.24 -7.62 -7.05
CA TYR A 109 14.12 -6.18 -7.17
C TYR A 109 14.32 -5.75 -8.63
N LYS A 110 13.42 -4.90 -9.13
CA LYS A 110 13.64 -4.17 -10.38
C LYS A 110 13.22 -2.73 -10.18
N SER A 111 14.01 -1.82 -10.72
CA SER A 111 13.76 -0.38 -10.63
C SER A 111 13.57 0.24 -12.01
N ALA A 112 12.79 1.32 -12.03
CA ALA A 112 12.60 2.17 -13.19
C ALA A 112 12.71 3.62 -12.72
N ILE A 113 13.69 4.34 -13.29
CA ILE A 113 14.02 5.73 -12.96
C ILE A 113 13.46 6.61 -14.06
N ASP A 114 12.67 7.60 -13.69
CA ASP A 114 11.99 8.54 -14.58
C ASP A 114 11.38 7.84 -15.82
N PRO A 115 10.57 6.77 -15.64
CA PRO A 115 10.19 5.90 -16.74
C PRO A 115 9.07 6.46 -17.62
N THR A 116 8.92 5.83 -18.78
CA THR A 116 7.73 5.94 -19.62
C THR A 116 6.64 4.97 -19.21
N VAL A 117 5.40 5.22 -19.66
CA VAL A 117 4.25 4.30 -19.46
C VAL A 117 4.60 2.89 -19.95
N ASP A 118 5.25 2.76 -21.11
CA ASP A 118 5.66 1.47 -21.65
C ASP A 118 6.70 0.76 -20.79
N CYS A 119 7.62 1.50 -20.18
CA CYS A 119 8.59 0.94 -19.23
C CYS A 119 7.87 0.41 -17.99
N VAL A 120 6.93 1.16 -17.42
CA VAL A 120 6.13 0.75 -16.25
C VAL A 120 5.28 -0.48 -16.58
N ARG A 121 4.61 -0.49 -17.74
CA ARG A 121 3.81 -1.63 -18.22
C ARG A 121 4.65 -2.90 -18.33
N LYS A 122 5.79 -2.84 -19.03
CA LYS A 122 6.70 -3.98 -19.19
C LYS A 122 7.23 -4.47 -17.84
N LEU A 123 7.55 -3.55 -16.94
CA LEU A 123 8.01 -3.86 -15.58
C LEU A 123 6.92 -4.63 -14.81
N CYS A 124 5.71 -4.09 -14.71
CA CYS A 124 4.60 -4.69 -13.95
C CYS A 124 4.24 -6.07 -14.51
N MET A 125 4.03 -6.19 -15.82
CA MET A 125 3.71 -7.46 -16.47
C MET A 125 4.83 -8.50 -16.31
N SER A 126 6.10 -8.07 -16.33
CA SER A 126 7.24 -8.95 -16.06
C SER A 126 7.23 -9.46 -14.63
N MET A 127 6.99 -8.59 -13.64
CA MET A 127 6.98 -8.98 -12.23
C MET A 127 5.82 -9.91 -11.91
N ARG A 128 4.60 -9.61 -12.39
CA ARG A 128 3.43 -10.48 -12.21
C ARG A 128 3.66 -11.87 -12.79
N ARG A 129 4.07 -11.97 -14.05
CA ARG A 129 4.35 -13.26 -14.72
C ARG A 129 5.36 -14.12 -13.96
N ASN A 130 6.37 -13.50 -13.34
CA ASN A 130 7.37 -14.22 -12.55
C ASN A 130 6.87 -14.60 -11.14
N ALA A 131 5.99 -13.79 -10.55
CA ALA A 131 5.46 -14.04 -9.21
C ALA A 131 4.35 -15.09 -9.19
N LYS A 132 3.64 -15.32 -10.32
CA LYS A 132 2.48 -16.21 -10.38
C LYS A 132 1.45 -15.79 -9.32
N ASP A 133 1.20 -16.67 -8.34
CA ASP A 133 0.24 -16.49 -7.24
C ASP A 133 0.86 -15.82 -6.00
N GLU A 134 2.16 -15.52 -6.03
CA GLU A 134 2.83 -14.81 -4.96
C GLU A 134 2.68 -13.29 -5.08
N ARG A 135 2.93 -12.59 -3.98
CA ARG A 135 2.69 -11.16 -3.88
C ARG A 135 3.77 -10.35 -4.60
N VAL A 136 3.34 -9.33 -5.33
CA VAL A 136 4.22 -8.30 -5.92
C VAL A 136 4.02 -6.98 -5.18
N LEU A 137 5.12 -6.34 -4.80
CA LEU A 137 5.11 -4.99 -4.25
C LEU A 137 5.41 -3.97 -5.36
N PHE A 138 4.60 -2.93 -5.47
CA PHE A 138 4.81 -1.78 -6.33
C PHE A 138 5.01 -0.54 -5.47
N HIS A 139 6.22 0.02 -5.49
CA HIS A 139 6.53 1.28 -4.84
C HIS A 139 6.59 2.37 -5.90
N PHE A 140 5.75 3.38 -5.76
CA PHE A 140 5.75 4.56 -6.61
C PHE A 140 6.15 5.78 -5.80
N ASN A 141 7.22 6.44 -6.21
CA ASN A 141 7.58 7.76 -5.73
C ASN A 141 7.34 8.79 -6.84
N GLY A 142 6.50 9.78 -6.58
CA GLY A 142 6.05 10.79 -7.54
C GLY A 142 6.41 12.22 -7.15
N HIS A 143 7.52 12.46 -6.46
CA HIS A 143 7.90 13.81 -6.01
C HIS A 143 8.35 14.76 -7.13
N GLY A 144 8.71 14.23 -8.30
CA GLY A 144 9.15 15.00 -9.47
C GLY A 144 8.08 15.21 -10.53
N VAL A 145 6.83 14.84 -10.25
CA VAL A 145 5.70 14.91 -11.18
C VAL A 145 4.51 15.60 -10.51
N PRO A 146 3.51 16.06 -11.28
CA PRO A 146 2.31 16.64 -10.70
C PRO A 146 1.58 15.68 -9.76
N LYS A 147 0.76 16.23 -8.87
CA LYS A 147 -0.13 15.46 -8.01
C LYS A 147 -1.08 14.56 -8.85
N PRO A 148 -1.49 13.40 -8.32
CA PRO A 148 -2.44 12.52 -8.98
C PRO A 148 -3.74 13.24 -9.36
N SER A 149 -4.33 12.86 -10.50
CA SER A 149 -5.57 13.47 -10.98
C SER A 149 -6.80 12.88 -10.27
N ASP A 150 -7.88 13.65 -10.19
CA ASP A 150 -9.17 13.16 -9.69
C ASP A 150 -9.84 12.15 -10.64
N ALA A 151 -9.33 12.01 -11.87
CA ALA A 151 -9.72 10.98 -12.81
C ALA A 151 -9.02 9.63 -12.54
N GLY A 152 -8.17 9.55 -11.51
CA GLY A 152 -7.49 8.31 -11.13
C GLY A 152 -6.26 8.02 -11.99
N GLU A 153 -5.47 9.04 -12.29
CA GLU A 153 -4.21 8.92 -13.02
C GLU A 153 -3.03 9.34 -12.14
N ILE A 154 -1.92 8.64 -12.31
CA ILE A 154 -0.60 9.05 -11.82
C ILE A 154 0.25 9.52 -13.00
N TRP A 155 1.32 10.27 -12.72
CA TRP A 155 2.12 10.88 -13.77
C TRP A 155 3.47 10.19 -13.92
N VAL A 156 3.87 9.96 -15.16
CA VAL A 156 5.20 9.47 -15.55
C VAL A 156 5.76 10.36 -16.66
N PHE A 157 6.89 10.00 -17.28
CA PHE A 157 7.53 10.85 -18.30
C PHE A 157 7.36 10.30 -19.72
N ASP A 158 7.56 11.15 -20.72
CA ASP A 158 7.88 10.71 -22.08
C ASP A 158 9.36 10.28 -22.18
N LYS A 159 9.79 9.80 -23.35
CA LYS A 159 11.16 9.30 -23.55
C LYS A 159 12.23 10.36 -23.31
N ASN A 160 11.90 11.63 -23.57
CA ASN A 160 12.84 12.74 -23.49
C ASN A 160 12.70 13.55 -22.20
N ILE A 161 11.80 13.17 -21.28
CA ILE A 161 11.54 13.87 -20.00
C ILE A 161 11.19 15.36 -20.26
N THR A 162 10.36 15.58 -21.28
CA THR A 162 9.83 16.89 -21.68
C THR A 162 8.38 17.07 -21.25
N GLN A 163 7.63 15.97 -21.10
CA GLN A 163 6.21 16.00 -20.79
C GLN A 163 5.87 14.99 -19.70
N TYR A 164 4.90 15.37 -18.86
CA TYR A 164 4.25 14.46 -17.94
C TYR A 164 3.15 13.70 -18.68
N ILE A 165 3.24 12.38 -18.68
CA ILE A 165 2.30 11.49 -19.35
C ILE A 165 1.40 10.85 -18.28
N PRO A 166 0.07 10.94 -18.40
CA PRO A 166 -0.84 10.30 -17.46
C PRO A 166 -0.80 8.77 -17.64
N LEU A 167 -0.84 8.07 -16.50
CA LEU A 167 -0.90 6.62 -16.41
C LEU A 167 -2.13 6.27 -15.56
N SER A 168 -3.09 5.58 -16.17
CA SER A 168 -4.33 5.18 -15.52
C SER A 168 -4.11 4.13 -14.43
N LEU A 169 -4.66 4.36 -13.25
CA LEU A 169 -4.64 3.38 -12.16
C LEU A 169 -5.39 2.09 -12.54
N TYR A 170 -6.40 2.19 -13.41
CA TYR A 170 -7.14 1.04 -13.94
C TYR A 170 -6.22 0.09 -14.72
N ASP A 171 -5.41 0.64 -15.62
CA ASP A 171 -4.45 -0.15 -16.40
C ASP A 171 -3.35 -0.75 -15.51
N LEU A 172 -2.89 0.03 -14.52
CA LEU A 172 -1.88 -0.42 -13.58
C LEU A 172 -2.36 -1.63 -12.76
N GLN A 173 -3.60 -1.61 -12.26
CA GLN A 173 -4.24 -2.73 -11.57
C GLN A 173 -4.24 -3.99 -12.44
N SER A 174 -4.64 -3.84 -13.70
CA SER A 174 -4.65 -4.92 -14.68
C SER A 174 -3.24 -5.51 -14.93
N TRP A 175 -2.20 -4.68 -15.03
CA TRP A 175 -0.83 -5.17 -15.26
C TRP A 175 -0.21 -5.84 -14.04
N MET A 176 -0.53 -5.33 -12.85
CA MET A 176 0.00 -5.82 -11.58
C MET A 176 -0.71 -7.08 -11.10
N GLY A 177 -1.98 -7.28 -11.45
CA GLY A 177 -2.78 -8.45 -11.07
C GLY A 177 -2.89 -8.65 -9.56
N VAL A 178 -3.34 -9.84 -9.16
CA VAL A 178 -3.46 -10.26 -7.75
C VAL A 178 -2.53 -11.46 -7.48
N PRO A 179 -1.96 -11.58 -6.26
CA PRO A 179 -2.00 -10.64 -5.13
C PRO A 179 -0.93 -9.53 -5.25
N SER A 180 -1.27 -8.27 -4.95
CA SER A 180 -0.36 -7.13 -5.07
C SER A 180 -0.46 -6.18 -3.87
N VAL A 181 0.63 -5.47 -3.56
CA VAL A 181 0.69 -4.39 -2.55
C VAL A 181 1.29 -3.15 -3.19
N TYR A 182 0.72 -1.99 -2.88
CA TYR A 182 1.13 -0.71 -3.43
C TYR A 182 1.60 0.23 -2.34
N LEU A 183 2.68 0.95 -2.58
CA LEU A 183 3.17 2.04 -1.74
C LEU A 183 3.22 3.31 -2.59
N TRP A 184 2.51 4.33 -2.12
CA TRP A 184 2.34 5.61 -2.81
C TRP A 184 3.05 6.70 -2.02
N ASP A 185 4.20 7.12 -2.51
CA ASP A 185 5.00 8.21 -1.96
C ASP A 185 4.91 9.42 -2.89
N CYS A 186 3.84 10.20 -2.74
CA CYS A 186 3.60 11.40 -3.54
C CYS A 186 2.64 12.35 -2.83
N ASN A 187 2.60 13.59 -3.31
CA ASN A 187 1.65 14.57 -2.83
C ASN A 187 0.22 14.13 -3.17
N SER A 188 -0.70 14.28 -2.22
CA SER A 188 -2.12 13.90 -2.40
C SER A 188 -2.36 12.41 -2.70
N ALA A 189 -1.52 11.50 -2.17
CA ALA A 189 -1.67 10.05 -2.35
C ALA A 189 -3.04 9.49 -1.93
N GLY A 190 -3.79 10.18 -1.06
CA GLY A 190 -5.16 9.79 -0.71
C GLY A 190 -6.13 9.74 -1.90
N THR A 191 -5.92 10.59 -2.92
CA THR A 191 -6.69 10.54 -4.17
C THR A 191 -6.45 9.22 -4.91
N ILE A 192 -5.20 8.73 -4.94
CA ILE A 192 -4.87 7.42 -5.53
C ILE A 192 -5.66 6.33 -4.83
N VAL A 193 -5.60 6.26 -3.50
CA VAL A 193 -6.27 5.19 -2.73
C VAL A 193 -7.77 5.17 -2.98
N ARG A 194 -8.42 6.35 -2.98
CA ARG A 194 -9.86 6.47 -3.26
C ARG A 194 -10.22 5.96 -4.66
N MET A 195 -9.51 6.42 -5.68
CA MET A 195 -9.75 6.02 -7.08
C MET A 195 -9.40 4.56 -7.32
N PHE A 196 -8.37 4.05 -6.65
CA PHE A 196 -7.97 2.66 -6.73
C PHE A 196 -9.06 1.71 -6.20
N MET A 197 -9.74 2.08 -5.12
CA MET A 197 -10.88 1.30 -4.59
C MET A 197 -12.06 1.30 -5.59
N GLN A 198 -12.40 2.46 -6.14
CA GLN A 198 -13.47 2.57 -7.14
C GLN A 198 -13.19 1.69 -8.37
N PHE A 199 -11.97 1.76 -8.92
CA PHE A 199 -11.61 0.91 -10.06
C PHE A 199 -11.53 -0.58 -9.72
N ALA A 200 -11.23 -0.95 -8.47
CA ALA A 200 -11.23 -2.34 -8.05
C ALA A 200 -12.64 -2.94 -8.06
N ASP A 201 -13.65 -2.16 -7.64
CA ASP A 201 -15.06 -2.55 -7.72
C ASP A 201 -15.51 -2.67 -9.18
N ASP A 202 -15.09 -1.76 -10.05
CA ASP A 202 -15.39 -1.86 -11.50
C ASP A 202 -14.77 -3.10 -12.14
N HIS A 203 -13.56 -3.49 -11.71
CA HIS A 203 -12.91 -4.72 -12.18
C HIS A 203 -13.67 -5.96 -11.71
N SER A 204 -14.09 -6.03 -10.44
CA SER A 204 -14.79 -7.21 -9.90
C SER A 204 -16.13 -7.45 -10.62
N ILE A 205 -16.90 -6.38 -10.85
CA ILE A 205 -18.13 -6.43 -11.65
C ILE A 205 -17.85 -7.01 -13.03
N ARG A 206 -16.82 -6.53 -13.73
CA ARG A 206 -16.49 -7.01 -15.08
C ARG A 206 -16.07 -8.49 -15.12
N PHE A 207 -15.45 -9.00 -14.05
CA PHE A 207 -15.08 -10.41 -13.95
C PHE A 207 -16.27 -11.32 -13.64
N GLU A 208 -17.31 -10.85 -12.94
CA GLU A 208 -18.53 -11.64 -12.70
C GLU A 208 -19.39 -11.83 -13.96
N PHE A 209 -19.28 -10.92 -14.94
CA PHE A 209 -20.02 -10.98 -16.21
C PHE A 209 -19.23 -11.60 -17.37
N LYS A 210 -18.13 -12.32 -17.10
CA LYS A 210 -17.36 -13.09 -18.07
C LYS A 210 -17.32 -14.57 -17.71
#